data_AF-A0A1X0R180-F1
#
_entry.id   AF-A0A1X0R180-F1
#
_cell.length_a   1.000
_cell.length_b   1.000
_cell.length_c   1.000
_cell.angle_alpha   90.00
_cell.angle_beta   90.00
_cell.angle_gamma   90.00
#
_symmetry.space_group_name_H-M   'P 1'
#
loop_
_entity.id
_entity.type
_entity.pdbx_description
1 polymer ?
#
loop_
_entity_poly.entity_id
_entity_poly.type
_entity_poly.pdbx_seq_one_letter_code
_entity_poly.pdbx_strand_id
1 'polypeptide(L)'
;MTATEVLTTMDCTKTEAMKPPLPKTQMPPLFDQPVTAKNWYKFVNWPQSILLLSTPLIALYGVFSTELKRQTLIWAIVYYFITGLGITAGYHRMWAHRAYRGTLLLRWIFCFAGAGAVEGSIYWWSRGHRAHHRWTDTDKDPYSAHRGFFFSHFGWMLVQRPKNRIGYADVADLKADPVVAFQHKLYPYFALGMGFLFPTLVAGLGWGDFRGGFFYAAVFRLCFVHHATFCVNSLAHYLGEATFDDHNSPRDHWITAIATLGEGYHNFHHQFPQDYRNAIKWGQYDPTKWLIIVLSWFGLAYELKEFPSNEVSKGRIFMQEKKLRAEKAKLNYGTPLKDLPVFTWDEFQSLVLNENKKWILIEGVLYDVGKFMREHPGGVKYLSTAIGKDMTTAFNGGIYNHSNGARNLLTSLRCGVLKNGMQVMSESDAANATAHTYDVSLEYNSKIADFYKKSD
;
A
#
# COMPACT_ATOMS: atom_id res chain seq x y z
N MET A 1 -20.33 -25.07 -15.88
CA MET A 1 -18.98 -24.48 -15.72
C MET A 1 -18.46 -24.15 -17.10
N THR A 2 -18.39 -22.86 -17.42
CA THR A 2 -17.42 -22.31 -18.38
C THR A 2 -17.35 -20.82 -18.09
N ALA A 3 -16.19 -20.45 -17.57
CA ALA A 3 -15.86 -19.11 -17.12
C ALA A 3 -15.32 -18.31 -18.30
N THR A 4 -16.04 -17.26 -18.69
CA THR A 4 -15.44 -16.09 -19.35
C THR A 4 -16.34 -14.89 -19.10
N GLU A 5 -16.42 -14.47 -17.83
CA GLU A 5 -16.86 -13.11 -17.52
C GLU A 5 -15.86 -12.14 -18.13
N VAL A 6 -16.33 -11.42 -19.14
CA VAL A 6 -15.76 -10.19 -19.64
C VAL A 6 -15.40 -9.34 -18.42
N LEU A 7 -14.14 -8.91 -18.30
CA LEU A 7 -13.75 -7.83 -17.40
C LEU A 7 -14.50 -6.57 -17.83
N THR A 8 -15.76 -6.47 -17.41
CA THR A 8 -16.52 -5.23 -17.35
C THR A 8 -15.63 -4.26 -16.58
N THR A 9 -15.22 -3.18 -17.24
CA THR A 9 -14.94 -1.95 -16.52
C THR A 9 -16.21 -1.65 -15.75
N MET A 10 -16.27 -2.07 -14.48
CA MET A 10 -17.44 -1.78 -13.65
C MET A 10 -17.63 -0.28 -13.67
N ASP A 11 -18.83 0.16 -14.05
CA ASP A 11 -19.18 1.57 -13.93
C ASP A 11 -18.97 1.97 -12.47
N CYS A 12 -18.08 2.94 -12.26
CA CYS A 12 -17.71 3.43 -10.95
C CYS A 12 -18.07 4.90 -10.84
N THR A 13 -18.56 5.31 -9.67
CA THR A 13 -18.73 6.73 -9.36
C THR A 13 -17.36 7.42 -9.29
N LYS A 14 -17.33 8.75 -9.38
CA LYS A 14 -16.08 9.53 -9.21
C LYS A 14 -15.40 9.26 -7.85
N THR A 15 -16.16 8.86 -6.85
CA THR A 15 -15.65 8.53 -5.51
C THR A 15 -14.95 7.17 -5.48
N GLU A 16 -15.46 6.20 -6.23
CA GLU A 16 -14.92 4.84 -6.36
C GLU A 16 -13.78 4.76 -7.38
N ALA A 17 -13.71 5.74 -8.29
CA ALA A 17 -12.70 5.80 -9.34
C ALA A 17 -11.27 5.91 -8.78
N MET A 18 -10.33 5.40 -9.59
CA MET A 18 -8.92 5.42 -9.27
C MET A 18 -8.38 6.83 -9.10
N LYS A 19 -7.81 7.12 -7.92
CA LYS A 19 -7.14 8.41 -7.67
C LYS A 19 -5.68 8.35 -8.11
N PRO A 20 -5.15 9.43 -8.72
CA PRO A 20 -3.72 9.55 -8.93
C PRO A 20 -2.99 9.69 -7.58
N PRO A 21 -1.67 9.45 -7.54
CA PRO A 21 -0.86 9.76 -6.37
C PRO A 21 -1.00 11.23 -5.99
N LEU A 22 -0.94 11.57 -4.70
CA LEU A 22 -0.91 12.98 -4.32
C LEU A 22 0.36 13.62 -4.90
N PRO A 23 0.26 14.83 -5.48
CA PRO A 23 1.43 15.57 -5.88
C PRO A 23 2.29 15.83 -4.64
N LYS A 24 3.61 15.70 -4.78
CA LYS A 24 4.55 16.09 -3.73
C LYS A 24 4.47 17.60 -3.52
N THR A 25 3.64 18.04 -2.58
CA THR A 25 3.55 19.46 -2.20
C THR A 25 4.77 19.85 -1.38
N GLN A 26 5.33 21.03 -1.67
CA GLN A 26 6.38 21.60 -0.84
C GLN A 26 5.82 21.85 0.55
N MET A 27 6.43 21.23 1.56
CA MET A 27 6.01 21.38 2.95
C MET A 27 6.25 22.81 3.43
N PRO A 28 5.31 23.42 4.17
CA PRO A 28 5.52 24.73 4.75
C PRO A 28 6.69 24.69 5.75
N PRO A 29 7.29 25.86 6.05
CA PRO A 29 8.28 25.98 7.12
C PRO A 29 7.77 25.36 8.42
N LEU A 30 8.65 24.69 9.16
CA LEU A 30 8.26 23.99 10.40
C LEU A 30 7.80 24.95 11.51
N PHE A 31 8.32 26.18 11.48
CA PHE A 31 8.09 27.23 12.46
C PHE A 31 7.57 28.49 11.77
N ASP A 32 6.82 29.30 12.51
CA ASP A 32 6.29 30.58 12.01
C ASP A 32 7.40 31.63 11.82
N GLN A 33 8.45 31.56 12.64
CA GLN A 33 9.63 32.42 12.58
C GLN A 33 10.84 31.68 12.00
N PRO A 34 11.69 32.34 11.21
CA PRO A 34 12.88 31.72 10.65
C PRO A 34 13.89 31.31 11.73
N VAL A 35 14.53 30.17 11.51
CA VAL A 35 15.62 29.67 12.35
C VAL A 35 16.91 30.37 11.92
N THR A 36 17.59 30.99 12.88
CA THR A 36 18.84 31.75 12.72
C THR A 36 19.87 31.29 13.74
N ALA A 37 21.14 31.62 13.52
CA ALA A 37 22.21 31.34 14.48
C ALA A 37 21.97 31.96 15.88
N LYS A 38 21.14 33.01 15.98
CA LYS A 38 20.83 33.69 17.25
C LYS A 38 19.62 33.12 18.00
N ASN A 39 18.74 32.34 17.37
CA ASN A 39 17.50 31.85 17.98
C ASN A 39 17.28 30.34 17.87
N TRP A 40 18.18 29.57 17.24
CA TRP A 40 18.03 28.12 17.03
C TRP A 40 17.68 27.35 18.30
N TYR A 41 18.29 27.70 19.44
CA TYR A 41 18.08 27.04 20.73
C TYR A 41 16.63 27.08 21.23
N LYS A 42 15.82 28.04 20.76
CA LYS A 42 14.39 28.16 21.11
C LYS A 42 13.52 27.11 20.41
N PHE A 43 14.03 26.51 19.34
CA PHE A 43 13.33 25.52 18.54
C PHE A 43 13.75 24.10 18.88
N VAL A 44 14.70 23.93 19.79
CA VAL A 44 15.20 22.61 20.20
C VAL A 44 14.33 22.07 21.33
N ASN A 45 13.95 20.82 21.18
CA ASN A 45 13.28 20.07 22.23
C ASN A 45 14.34 19.48 23.18
N TRP A 46 14.87 20.30 24.08
CA TRP A 46 16.04 19.97 24.91
C TRP A 46 15.95 18.64 25.66
N PRO A 47 14.84 18.27 26.34
CA PRO A 47 14.79 17.02 27.09
C PRO A 47 14.97 15.79 26.19
N GLN A 48 14.27 15.76 25.05
CA GLN A 48 14.32 14.67 24.08
C GLN A 48 15.68 14.65 23.36
N SER A 49 16.20 15.81 22.98
CA SER A 49 17.51 15.92 22.34
C SER A 49 18.63 15.42 23.24
N ILE A 50 18.62 15.78 24.53
CA ILE A 50 19.62 15.29 25.49
C ILE A 50 19.51 13.77 25.60
N LEU A 51 18.30 13.22 25.82
CA LEU A 51 18.10 11.78 25.96
C LEU A 51 18.55 11.00 24.70
N LEU A 52 18.11 11.42 23.51
CA LEU A 52 18.39 10.69 22.27
C LEU A 52 19.86 10.80 21.83
N LEU A 53 20.55 11.91 22.15
CA LEU A 53 21.95 12.10 21.80
C LEU A 53 22.90 11.53 22.87
N SER A 54 22.53 11.56 24.15
CA SER A 54 23.37 11.01 25.21
C SER A 54 23.32 9.49 25.29
N THR A 55 22.17 8.86 25.01
CA THR A 55 22.00 7.41 25.12
C THR A 55 23.00 6.63 24.25
N PRO A 56 23.21 6.95 22.94
CA PRO A 56 24.23 6.30 22.12
C PRO A 56 25.66 6.52 22.63
N LEU A 57 25.96 7.71 23.18
CA LEU A 57 27.29 8.01 23.75
C LEU A 57 27.56 7.18 25.02
N ILE A 58 26.55 7.05 25.89
CA ILE A 58 26.63 6.21 27.10
C ILE A 58 26.74 4.73 26.70
N ALA A 59 25.99 4.30 25.68
CA ALA A 59 26.09 2.95 25.14
C ALA A 59 27.50 2.65 24.60
N LEU A 60 28.09 3.58 23.84
CA LEU A 60 29.44 3.46 23.30
C LEU A 60 30.48 3.38 24.41
N TYR A 61 30.38 4.25 25.42
CA TYR A 61 31.22 4.16 26.62
C TYR A 61 31.07 2.80 27.31
N GLY A 62 29.83 2.30 27.43
CA GLY A 62 29.53 0.99 27.99
C GLY A 62 30.25 -0.14 27.27
N VAL A 63 30.19 -0.14 25.93
CA VAL A 63 30.86 -1.14 25.07
C VAL A 63 32.37 -1.19 25.30
N PHE A 64 33.02 -0.04 25.53
CA PHE A 64 34.46 0.02 25.77
C PHE A 64 34.89 -0.19 27.23
N SER A 65 33.98 -0.07 28.19
CA SER A 65 34.30 -0.05 29.62
C SER A 65 33.67 -1.19 30.43
N THR A 66 32.94 -2.09 29.78
CA THR A 66 32.20 -3.16 30.44
C THR A 66 32.36 -4.46 29.68
N GLU A 67 32.72 -5.52 30.37
CA GLU A 67 32.79 -6.86 29.78
C GLU A 67 31.38 -7.38 29.48
N LEU A 68 31.16 -7.90 28.27
CA LEU A 68 29.89 -8.48 27.87
C LEU A 68 29.80 -9.95 28.31
N LYS A 69 29.06 -10.22 29.38
CA LYS A 69 28.72 -11.59 29.77
C LYS A 69 27.64 -12.18 28.85
N ARG A 70 27.75 -13.49 28.57
CA ARG A 70 26.81 -14.21 27.71
C ARG A 70 25.36 -14.13 28.19
N GLN A 71 25.12 -14.28 29.51
CA GLN A 71 23.79 -14.19 30.10
C GLN A 71 23.18 -12.80 29.91
N THR A 72 23.99 -11.75 30.08
CA THR A 72 23.60 -10.35 29.86
C THR A 72 23.28 -10.07 28.40
N LEU A 73 24.04 -10.63 27.47
CA LEU A 73 23.74 -10.52 26.03
C LEU A 73 22.38 -11.15 25.70
N ILE A 74 22.16 -12.39 26.16
CA ILE A 74 20.88 -13.10 25.94
C ILE A 74 19.73 -12.28 26.55
N TRP A 75 19.92 -11.76 27.76
CA TRP A 75 18.92 -10.93 28.42
C TRP A 75 18.63 -9.63 27.67
N ALA A 76 19.67 -8.94 27.17
CA ALA A 76 19.49 -7.74 26.37
C ALA A 76 18.67 -8.03 25.09
N ILE A 77 18.93 -9.16 24.43
CA ILE A 77 18.17 -9.58 23.23
C ILE A 77 16.72 -9.93 23.59
N VAL A 78 16.49 -10.72 24.64
CA VAL A 78 15.14 -11.08 25.10
C VAL A 78 14.36 -9.82 25.47
N TYR A 79 14.99 -8.90 26.22
CA TYR A 79 14.36 -7.67 26.64
C TYR A 79 14.12 -6.68 25.49
N TYR A 80 14.98 -6.68 24.46
CA TYR A 80 14.72 -6.01 23.18
C TYR A 80 13.38 -6.46 22.59
N PHE A 81 13.17 -7.77 22.44
CA PHE A 81 11.90 -8.29 21.91
C PHE A 81 10.72 -7.99 22.84
N ILE A 82 10.86 -8.12 24.17
CA ILE A 82 9.78 -7.80 25.11
C ILE A 82 9.34 -6.34 24.96
N THR A 83 10.28 -5.40 24.97
CA THR A 83 9.98 -3.96 24.87
C THR A 83 9.44 -3.59 23.50
N GLY A 84 10.03 -4.12 22.42
CA GLY A 84 9.54 -3.92 21.06
C GLY A 84 8.13 -4.48 20.84
N LEU A 85 7.85 -5.70 21.31
CA LEU A 85 6.49 -6.28 21.28
C LEU A 85 5.51 -5.52 22.18
N GLY A 86 5.98 -4.91 23.26
CA GLY A 86 5.19 -3.98 24.08
C GLY A 86 4.72 -2.74 23.29
N ILE A 87 5.57 -2.22 22.40
CA ILE A 87 5.20 -1.15 21.46
C ILE A 87 4.27 -1.68 20.38
N THR A 88 4.65 -2.71 19.63
CA THR A 88 3.89 -3.18 18.46
C THR A 88 2.55 -3.84 18.85
N ALA A 89 2.54 -4.79 19.78
CA ALA A 89 1.31 -5.46 20.19
C ALA A 89 0.45 -4.53 21.06
N GLY A 90 1.07 -3.78 21.97
CA GLY A 90 0.40 -2.91 22.93
C GLY A 90 0.07 -1.54 22.36
N TYR A 91 1.07 -0.65 22.36
CA TYR A 91 0.88 0.79 22.11
C TYR A 91 0.26 1.02 20.73
N HIS A 92 0.75 0.29 19.74
CA HIS A 92 0.34 0.38 18.37
C HIS A 92 -0.99 -0.33 18.09
N ARG A 93 -1.00 -1.67 18.06
CA ARG A 93 -2.17 -2.43 17.59
C ARG A 93 -3.35 -2.40 18.58
N MET A 94 -3.09 -2.52 19.89
CA MET A 94 -4.17 -2.53 20.90
C MET A 94 -4.70 -1.12 21.18
N TRP A 95 -3.83 -0.17 21.56
CA TRP A 95 -4.28 1.17 22.00
C TRP A 95 -4.43 2.16 20.84
N ALA A 96 -3.45 2.31 19.95
CA ALA A 96 -3.57 3.30 18.87
C ALA A 96 -4.63 2.89 17.83
N HIS A 97 -4.68 1.61 17.44
CA HIS A 97 -5.56 1.12 16.37
C HIS A 97 -6.80 0.37 16.82
N ARG A 98 -6.87 -0.07 18.09
CA ARG A 98 -8.00 -0.87 18.61
C ARG A 98 -8.27 -2.10 17.74
N ALA A 99 -7.20 -2.74 17.29
CA ALA A 99 -7.24 -3.90 16.40
C ALA A 99 -7.65 -5.19 17.11
N TYR A 100 -7.54 -5.21 18.45
CA TYR A 100 -8.04 -6.27 19.31
C TYR A 100 -8.26 -5.72 20.72
N ARG A 101 -8.88 -6.51 21.60
CA ARG A 101 -9.02 -6.20 23.04
C ARG A 101 -8.13 -7.12 23.86
N GLY A 102 -7.51 -6.57 24.90
CA GLY A 102 -6.76 -7.32 25.89
C GLY A 102 -7.50 -7.40 27.22
N THR A 103 -7.31 -8.50 27.96
CA THR A 103 -7.69 -8.58 29.38
C THR A 103 -6.95 -7.52 30.20
N LEU A 104 -7.42 -7.25 31.42
CA LEU A 104 -6.74 -6.30 32.32
C LEU A 104 -5.28 -6.71 32.59
N LEU A 105 -5.03 -8.01 32.75
CA LEU A 105 -3.69 -8.56 32.91
C LEU A 105 -2.80 -8.24 31.70
N LEU A 106 -3.29 -8.52 30.49
CA LEU A 106 -2.53 -8.26 29.26
C LEU A 106 -2.24 -6.77 29.07
N ARG A 107 -3.21 -5.90 29.40
CA ARG A 107 -3.03 -4.44 29.37
C ARG A 107 -1.91 -4.00 30.32
N TRP A 108 -1.81 -4.55 31.52
CA TRP A 108 -0.70 -4.25 32.41
C TRP A 108 0.64 -4.79 31.89
N ILE A 109 0.68 -6.01 31.35
CA ILE A 109 1.89 -6.58 30.74
C ILE A 109 2.43 -5.64 29.66
N PHE A 110 1.59 -5.23 28.71
CA PHE A 110 2.02 -4.32 27.65
C PHE A 110 2.30 -2.89 28.13
N CYS A 111 1.63 -2.44 29.19
CA CYS A 111 1.92 -1.17 29.83
C CYS A 111 3.36 -1.12 30.36
N PHE A 112 3.79 -2.14 31.10
CA PHE A 112 5.16 -2.25 31.61
C PHE A 112 6.18 -2.52 30.50
N ALA A 113 5.88 -3.46 29.58
CA ALA A 113 6.78 -3.81 28.49
C ALA A 113 7.05 -2.61 27.56
N GLY A 114 6.01 -1.92 27.11
CA GLY A 114 6.16 -0.74 26.24
C GLY A 114 6.82 0.45 26.95
N ALA A 115 6.62 0.60 28.27
CA ALA A 115 7.34 1.62 29.04
C ALA A 115 8.86 1.37 29.05
N GLY A 116 9.29 0.11 28.95
CA GLY A 116 10.70 -0.27 28.82
C GLY A 116 11.37 0.21 27.53
N ALA A 117 10.60 0.57 26.50
CA ALA A 117 11.11 1.18 25.27
C ALA A 117 11.38 2.69 25.41
N VAL A 118 10.85 3.36 26.46
CA VAL A 118 11.09 4.80 26.72
C VAL A 118 10.69 5.71 25.54
N GLU A 119 9.59 5.40 24.84
CA GLU A 119 9.12 6.15 23.66
C GLU A 119 7.94 7.11 23.94
N GLY A 120 7.73 7.44 25.21
CA GLY A 120 6.60 8.23 25.69
C GLY A 120 5.51 7.34 26.31
N SER A 121 4.59 7.96 27.03
CA SER A 121 3.43 7.25 27.59
C SER A 121 2.53 6.67 26.49
N ILE A 122 1.72 5.65 26.81
CA ILE A 122 0.73 5.06 25.90
C ILE A 122 -0.14 6.16 25.28
N TYR A 123 -0.62 7.10 26.11
CA TYR A 123 -1.45 8.23 25.67
C TYR A 123 -0.74 9.10 24.63
N TRP A 124 0.48 9.56 24.95
CA TRP A 124 1.25 10.44 24.07
C TRP A 124 1.61 9.76 22.73
N TRP A 125 2.10 8.51 22.81
CA TRP A 125 2.50 7.72 21.65
C TRP A 125 1.29 7.46 20.74
N SER A 126 0.21 6.92 21.30
CA SER A 126 -1.01 6.58 20.54
C SER A 126 -1.67 7.82 19.94
N ARG A 127 -1.68 8.96 20.64
CA ARG A 127 -2.19 10.23 20.11
C ARG A 127 -1.37 10.72 18.92
N GLY A 128 -0.05 10.63 19.00
CA GLY A 128 0.86 10.97 17.89
C GLY A 128 0.62 10.05 16.69
N HIS A 129 0.56 8.74 16.94
CA HIS A 129 0.36 7.73 15.89
C HIS A 129 -0.99 7.86 15.18
N ARG A 130 -2.09 8.10 15.92
CA ARG A 130 -3.41 8.38 15.33
C ARG A 130 -3.40 9.65 14.47
N ALA A 131 -2.66 10.69 14.90
CA ALA A 131 -2.51 11.90 14.10
C ALA A 131 -1.70 11.63 12.83
N HIS A 132 -0.66 10.80 12.90
CA HIS A 132 0.11 10.37 11.74
C HIS A 132 -0.75 9.64 10.71
N HIS A 133 -1.58 8.66 11.09
CA HIS A 133 -2.49 7.99 10.15
C HIS A 133 -3.54 8.92 9.53
N ARG A 134 -4.08 9.84 10.32
CA ARG A 134 -5.14 10.73 9.83
C ARG A 134 -4.61 11.80 8.87
N TRP A 135 -3.36 12.23 9.08
CA TRP A 135 -2.78 13.38 8.40
C TRP A 135 -1.52 13.01 7.61
N THR A 136 -1.33 11.72 7.29
CA THR A 136 -0.11 11.17 6.67
C THR A 136 0.40 12.05 5.56
N ASP A 137 1.71 12.30 5.55
CA ASP A 137 2.40 13.11 4.54
C ASP A 137 2.02 14.60 4.46
N THR A 138 1.13 15.10 5.30
CA THR A 138 0.79 16.54 5.39
C THR A 138 1.58 17.28 6.47
N ASP A 139 1.51 18.62 6.52
CA ASP A 139 2.11 19.40 7.62
C ASP A 139 1.58 19.01 9.01
N LYS A 140 0.36 18.49 9.06
CA LYS A 140 -0.28 18.06 10.32
C LYS A 140 0.23 16.71 10.82
N ASP A 141 0.92 15.94 9.99
CA ASP A 141 1.60 14.73 10.42
C ASP A 141 2.78 15.10 11.35
N PRO A 142 2.83 14.55 12.59
CA PRO A 142 3.90 14.82 13.54
C PRO A 142 5.30 14.52 12.99
N TYR A 143 5.46 13.49 12.17
CA TYR A 143 6.74 12.98 11.68
C TYR A 143 6.73 12.69 10.16
N SER A 144 6.00 13.53 9.40
CA SER A 144 5.88 13.48 7.94
C SER A 144 7.18 13.10 7.22
N ALA A 145 7.13 12.03 6.43
CA ALA A 145 8.23 11.61 5.55
C ALA A 145 8.57 12.67 4.49
N HIS A 146 7.61 13.53 4.11
CA HIS A 146 7.85 14.63 3.17
C HIS A 146 8.78 15.73 3.72
N ARG A 147 9.10 15.73 5.02
CA ARG A 147 10.13 16.61 5.61
C ARG A 147 11.55 16.03 5.52
N GLY A 148 11.71 14.85 4.94
CA GLY A 148 12.98 14.19 4.71
C GLY A 148 13.26 13.05 5.69
N PHE A 149 14.12 12.12 5.26
CA PHE A 149 14.41 10.89 5.98
C PHE A 149 14.86 11.15 7.43
N PHE A 150 15.83 12.03 7.63
CA PHE A 150 16.35 12.35 8.97
C PHE A 150 15.28 12.93 9.90
N PHE A 151 14.44 13.82 9.36
CA PHE A 151 13.33 14.39 10.12
C PHE A 151 12.36 13.30 10.58
N SER A 152 11.90 12.46 9.65
CA SER A 152 10.96 11.37 9.96
C SER A 152 11.55 10.29 10.87
N HIS A 153 12.86 10.01 10.77
CA HIS A 153 13.53 9.01 11.61
C HIS A 153 13.54 9.45 13.08
N PHE A 154 14.17 10.58 13.40
CA PHE A 154 14.21 11.08 14.78
C PHE A 154 14.29 12.61 14.90
N GLY A 155 14.56 13.34 13.80
CA GLY A 155 14.70 14.79 13.82
C GLY A 155 13.43 15.52 14.31
N TRP A 156 12.25 14.95 14.08
CA TRP A 156 10.97 15.49 14.57
C TRP A 156 10.89 15.55 16.11
N MET A 157 11.62 14.70 16.82
CA MET A 157 11.68 14.71 18.30
C MET A 157 12.67 15.73 18.84
N LEU A 158 13.68 16.10 18.04
CA LEU A 158 14.72 17.06 18.42
C LEU A 158 14.23 18.52 18.37
N VAL A 159 13.07 18.74 17.75
CA VAL A 159 12.53 20.07 17.47
C VAL A 159 11.21 20.31 18.20
N GLN A 160 11.07 21.49 18.80
CA GLN A 160 9.87 21.90 19.52
C GLN A 160 8.83 22.47 18.56
N ARG A 161 8.08 21.59 17.90
CA ARG A 161 7.01 22.01 16.97
C ARG A 161 5.88 22.75 17.71
N PRO A 162 5.30 23.81 17.12
CA PRO A 162 4.09 24.45 17.63
C PRO A 162 2.95 23.44 17.75
N LYS A 163 2.33 23.32 18.93
CA LYS A 163 1.30 22.30 19.21
C LYS A 163 0.07 22.40 18.30
N ASN A 164 -0.28 23.62 17.88
CA ASN A 164 -1.39 23.90 16.96
C ASN A 164 -1.15 23.41 15.52
N ARG A 165 0.10 23.12 15.15
CA ARG A 165 0.44 22.56 13.83
C ARG A 165 0.35 21.03 13.77
N ILE A 166 0.31 20.34 14.91
CA ILE A 166 0.12 18.89 14.95
C ILE A 166 -1.36 18.58 14.81
N GLY A 167 -1.69 17.67 13.90
CA GLY A 167 -3.05 17.26 13.61
C GLY A 167 -3.84 16.79 14.83
N TYR A 168 -5.14 17.05 14.80
CA TYR A 168 -6.07 16.52 15.78
C TYR A 168 -6.24 15.01 15.58
N ALA A 169 -6.26 14.28 16.70
CA ALA A 169 -6.61 12.88 16.79
C ALA A 169 -7.55 12.68 17.98
N ASP A 170 -8.59 11.89 17.81
CA ASP A 170 -9.48 11.53 18.91
C ASP A 170 -8.76 10.55 19.86
N VAL A 171 -8.94 10.78 21.15
CA VAL A 171 -8.27 10.08 22.26
C VAL A 171 -9.21 9.89 23.45
N ALA A 172 -10.53 10.04 23.27
CA ALA A 172 -11.50 9.90 24.34
C ALA A 172 -11.43 8.52 25.02
N ASP A 173 -11.26 7.47 24.22
CA ASP A 173 -11.08 6.09 24.69
C ASP A 173 -9.79 5.91 25.51
N LEU A 174 -8.67 6.51 25.09
CA LEU A 174 -7.41 6.45 25.82
C LEU A 174 -7.48 7.14 27.18
N LYS A 175 -8.27 8.22 27.30
CA LYS A 175 -8.52 8.91 28.57
C LYS A 175 -9.43 8.11 29.50
N ALA A 176 -10.38 7.36 28.93
CA ALA A 176 -11.30 6.51 29.67
C ALA A 176 -10.63 5.22 30.18
N ASP A 177 -9.52 4.79 29.56
CA ASP A 177 -8.75 3.64 29.99
C ASP A 177 -7.94 3.96 31.28
N PRO A 178 -8.24 3.32 32.43
CA PRO A 178 -7.58 3.62 33.71
C PRO A 178 -6.09 3.22 33.74
N VAL A 179 -5.69 2.17 32.99
CA VAL A 179 -4.28 1.75 32.90
C VAL A 179 -3.49 2.82 32.16
N VAL A 180 -4.03 3.31 31.03
CA VAL A 180 -3.43 4.38 30.23
C VAL A 180 -3.34 5.69 31.02
N ALA A 181 -4.42 6.09 31.69
CA ALA A 181 -4.44 7.30 32.49
C ALA A 181 -3.44 7.24 33.65
N PHE A 182 -3.35 6.10 34.35
CA PHE A 182 -2.39 5.89 35.43
C PHE A 182 -0.94 5.92 34.92
N GLN A 183 -0.66 5.17 33.85
CA GLN A 183 0.68 5.13 33.26
C GLN A 183 1.11 6.49 32.73
N HIS A 184 0.20 7.26 32.12
CA HIS A 184 0.51 8.61 31.65
C HIS A 184 0.89 9.55 32.80
N LYS A 185 0.14 9.50 33.91
CA LYS A 185 0.40 10.33 35.10
C LYS A 185 1.77 10.02 35.74
N LEU A 186 2.17 8.75 35.74
CA LEU A 186 3.41 8.28 36.39
C LEU A 186 4.50 7.88 35.40
N TYR A 187 4.39 8.31 34.13
CA TYR A 187 5.23 7.81 33.05
C TYR A 187 6.75 7.89 33.34
N PRO A 188 7.30 8.97 33.93
CA PRO A 188 8.73 9.01 34.25
C PRO A 188 9.20 7.85 35.14
N TYR A 189 8.37 7.40 36.08
CA TYR A 189 8.68 6.26 36.95
C TYR A 189 8.61 4.93 36.21
N PHE A 190 7.61 4.74 35.34
CA PHE A 190 7.52 3.57 34.47
C PHE A 190 8.70 3.48 33.50
N ALA A 191 9.07 4.61 32.89
CA ALA A 191 10.19 4.69 31.95
C ALA A 191 11.53 4.43 32.64
N LEU A 192 11.78 5.02 33.81
CA LEU A 192 13.01 4.76 34.58
C LEU A 192 13.05 3.32 35.10
N GLY A 193 11.92 2.86 35.67
CA GLY A 193 11.76 1.53 36.24
C GLY A 193 11.96 0.44 35.20
N MET A 194 11.18 0.45 34.13
CA MET A 194 11.24 -0.61 33.10
C MET A 194 12.34 -0.36 32.07
N GLY A 195 12.69 0.89 31.76
CA GLY A 195 13.72 1.19 30.77
C GLY A 195 15.13 0.89 31.26
N PHE A 196 15.40 1.15 32.54
CA PHE A 196 16.76 1.10 33.09
C PHE A 196 16.89 0.19 34.31
N LEU A 197 16.07 0.38 35.35
CA LEU A 197 16.25 -0.34 36.62
C LEU A 197 15.98 -1.84 36.48
N PHE A 198 14.83 -2.21 35.91
CA PHE A 198 14.42 -3.61 35.76
C PHE A 198 15.45 -4.46 35.00
N PRO A 199 15.88 -4.13 33.76
CA PRO A 199 16.87 -4.94 33.06
C PRO A 199 18.22 -4.98 33.78
N THR A 200 18.60 -3.92 34.49
CA THR A 200 19.82 -3.86 35.30
C THR A 200 19.74 -4.80 36.51
N LEU A 201 18.63 -4.75 37.25
CA LEU A 201 18.40 -5.57 38.44
C LEU A 201 18.28 -7.05 38.09
N VAL A 202 17.66 -7.40 36.96
CA VAL A 202 17.59 -8.81 36.51
C VAL A 202 18.99 -9.38 36.31
N ALA A 203 19.89 -8.66 35.64
CA ALA A 203 21.27 -9.11 35.44
C ALA A 203 22.09 -9.11 36.74
N GLY A 204 21.92 -8.06 37.55
CA GLY A 204 22.61 -7.91 38.82
C GLY A 204 22.24 -8.97 39.86
N LEU A 205 20.94 -9.18 40.10
CA LEU A 205 20.44 -10.15 41.05
C LEU A 205 20.47 -11.58 40.52
N GLY A 206 20.34 -11.76 39.20
CA GLY A 206 20.32 -13.09 38.57
C GLY A 206 21.71 -13.72 38.46
N TRP A 207 22.71 -12.98 37.99
CA TRP A 207 24.06 -13.52 37.76
C TRP A 207 25.19 -12.53 38.12
N GLY A 208 24.92 -11.58 39.01
CA GLY A 208 25.94 -10.69 39.58
C GLY A 208 26.50 -9.66 38.60
N ASP A 209 25.75 -9.27 37.56
CA ASP A 209 26.23 -8.35 36.52
C ASP A 209 25.40 -7.06 36.42
N PHE A 210 25.43 -6.25 37.48
CA PHE A 210 24.74 -4.94 37.50
C PHE A 210 25.30 -4.00 36.41
N ARG A 211 26.62 -3.99 36.22
CA ARG A 211 27.26 -3.10 35.25
C ARG A 211 26.89 -3.48 33.81
N GLY A 212 26.98 -4.76 33.45
CA GLY A 212 26.54 -5.25 32.15
C GLY A 212 25.03 -5.10 31.94
N GLY A 213 24.23 -5.34 32.98
CA GLY A 213 22.79 -5.10 32.96
C GLY A 213 22.44 -3.66 32.59
N PHE A 214 23.14 -2.68 33.17
CA PHE A 214 22.94 -1.28 32.85
C PHE A 214 23.42 -0.93 31.43
N PHE A 215 24.68 -1.22 31.09
CA PHE A 215 25.21 -0.77 29.80
C PHE A 215 24.62 -1.53 28.61
N TYR A 216 24.43 -2.84 28.71
CA TYR A 216 23.95 -3.65 27.60
C TYR A 216 22.43 -3.84 27.59
N ALA A 217 21.84 -4.34 28.69
CA ALA A 217 20.42 -4.67 28.73
C ALA A 217 19.51 -3.44 28.92
N ALA A 218 19.99 -2.37 29.57
CA ALA A 218 19.31 -1.08 29.62
C ALA A 218 19.69 -0.19 28.43
N VAL A 219 20.89 0.40 28.43
CA VAL A 219 21.23 1.53 27.54
C VAL A 219 21.45 1.10 26.08
N PHE A 220 22.34 0.14 25.81
CA PHE A 220 22.66 -0.27 24.44
C PHE A 220 21.43 -0.85 23.74
N ARG A 221 20.69 -1.74 24.39
CA ARG A 221 19.41 -2.26 23.90
C ARG A 221 18.40 -1.16 23.59
N LEU A 222 18.33 -0.11 24.42
CA LEU A 222 17.42 1.02 24.18
C LEU A 222 17.70 1.71 22.84
N CYS A 223 18.98 1.90 22.48
CA CYS A 223 19.35 2.45 21.17
C CYS A 223 18.80 1.60 20.01
N PHE A 224 18.88 0.27 20.12
CA PHE A 224 18.36 -0.63 19.09
C PHE A 224 16.84 -0.56 18.97
N VAL A 225 16.12 -0.56 20.09
CA VAL A 225 14.64 -0.43 20.09
C VAL A 225 14.23 0.90 19.45
N HIS A 226 14.88 2.00 19.84
CA HIS A 226 14.59 3.33 19.28
C HIS A 226 14.79 3.35 17.77
N HIS A 227 15.95 2.91 17.27
CA HIS A 227 16.21 2.92 15.83
C HIS A 227 15.33 1.93 15.05
N ALA A 228 14.94 0.80 15.66
CA ALA A 228 13.95 -0.10 15.10
C ALA A 228 12.60 0.62 14.92
N THR A 229 12.07 1.28 15.96
CA THR A 229 10.81 2.03 15.86
C THR A 229 10.92 3.20 14.88
N PHE A 230 12.03 3.93 14.89
CA PHE A 230 12.25 5.09 14.02
C PHE A 230 12.34 4.70 12.53
N CYS A 231 12.76 3.47 12.23
CA CYS A 231 12.71 2.93 10.87
C CYS A 231 11.26 2.77 10.35
N VAL A 232 10.26 2.63 11.21
CA VAL A 232 8.85 2.62 10.78
C VAL A 232 8.47 3.97 10.20
N ASN A 233 8.85 5.06 10.88
CA ASN A 233 8.53 6.43 10.43
C ASN A 233 9.36 6.86 9.22
N SER A 234 10.56 6.32 9.05
CA SER A 234 11.45 6.65 7.94
C SER A 234 11.52 5.54 6.89
N LEU A 235 12.28 4.46 7.12
CA LEU A 235 12.54 3.41 6.14
C LEU A 235 11.25 2.85 5.51
N ALA A 236 10.19 2.67 6.30
CA ALA A 236 8.90 2.16 5.80
C ALA A 236 8.11 3.15 4.92
N HIS A 237 8.55 4.40 4.77
CA HIS A 237 8.00 5.39 3.84
C HIS A 237 8.86 5.60 2.59
N TYR A 238 10.05 4.98 2.53
CA TYR A 238 11.01 5.17 1.44
C TYR A 238 11.34 3.88 0.70
N LEU A 239 11.48 2.77 1.42
CA LEU A 239 11.91 1.48 0.87
C LEU A 239 10.73 0.52 0.75
N GLY A 240 10.51 -0.01 -0.46
CA GLY A 240 9.52 -1.06 -0.73
C GLY A 240 8.46 -0.68 -1.75
N GLU A 241 7.35 -1.40 -1.73
CA GLU A 241 6.28 -1.30 -2.71
C GLU A 241 5.00 -0.66 -2.14
N ALA A 242 4.31 0.09 -3.00
CA ALA A 242 2.92 0.51 -2.78
C ALA A 242 1.98 -0.63 -3.22
N THR A 243 1.85 -1.68 -2.39
CA THR A 243 1.12 -2.91 -2.73
C THR A 243 -0.39 -2.71 -2.83
N PHE A 244 -0.96 -1.84 -1.99
CA PHE A 244 -2.40 -1.64 -1.81
C PHE A 244 -2.86 -0.24 -2.20
N ASP A 245 -2.01 0.77 -2.04
CA ASP A 245 -2.31 2.15 -2.42
C ASP A 245 -1.01 2.96 -2.60
N ASP A 246 -0.96 3.88 -3.57
CA ASP A 246 0.20 4.76 -3.83
C ASP A 246 -0.11 6.25 -3.67
N HIS A 247 -1.25 6.58 -3.04
CA HIS A 247 -1.64 7.95 -2.75
C HIS A 247 -0.70 8.60 -1.74
N ASN A 248 -0.24 7.83 -0.75
CA ASN A 248 0.70 8.23 0.29
C ASN A 248 2.04 7.46 0.20
N SER A 249 3.00 7.87 1.02
CA SER A 249 4.37 7.36 1.08
C SER A 249 4.62 6.01 1.78
N PRO A 250 3.74 5.41 2.61
CA PRO A 250 3.96 4.09 3.20
C PRO A 250 4.27 2.99 2.17
N ARG A 251 5.19 2.08 2.49
CA ARG A 251 5.68 1.01 1.63
C ARG A 251 5.73 -0.33 2.37
N ASP A 252 5.49 -1.41 1.64
CA ASP A 252 5.70 -2.77 2.13
C ASP A 252 7.11 -3.25 1.79
N HIS A 253 7.87 -3.68 2.79
CA HIS A 253 9.19 -4.25 2.60
C HIS A 253 9.61 -5.22 3.70
N TRP A 254 10.11 -6.39 3.32
CA TRP A 254 10.46 -7.46 4.26
C TRP A 254 11.71 -7.16 5.10
N ILE A 255 12.71 -6.45 4.56
CA ILE A 255 13.88 -6.02 5.35
C ILE A 255 13.45 -5.03 6.42
N THR A 256 12.54 -4.12 6.06
CA THR A 256 11.95 -3.19 7.02
C THR A 256 11.21 -3.97 8.09
N ALA A 257 10.44 -5.00 7.72
CA ALA A 257 9.73 -5.83 8.70
C ALA A 257 10.67 -6.54 9.68
N ILE A 258 11.84 -7.00 9.24
CA ILE A 258 12.85 -7.56 10.16
C ILE A 258 13.40 -6.47 11.08
N ALA A 259 13.77 -5.31 10.52
CA ALA A 259 14.30 -4.19 11.30
C ALA A 259 13.30 -3.63 12.32
N THR A 260 12.00 -3.77 12.07
CA THR A 260 10.92 -3.15 12.85
C THR A 260 10.01 -4.14 13.56
N LEU A 261 10.43 -5.40 13.75
CA LEU A 261 9.64 -6.43 14.47
C LEU A 261 8.25 -6.68 13.87
N GLY A 262 8.15 -6.66 12.55
CA GLY A 262 6.92 -6.96 11.79
C GLY A 262 6.19 -5.73 11.25
N GLU A 263 6.65 -4.52 11.58
CA GLU A 263 5.97 -3.26 11.21
C GLU A 263 6.30 -2.75 9.80
N GLY A 264 7.03 -3.53 9.00
CA GLY A 264 7.52 -3.11 7.67
C GLY A 264 6.58 -3.37 6.50
N TYR A 265 5.44 -4.04 6.72
CA TYR A 265 4.34 -4.09 5.76
C TYR A 265 3.44 -2.87 5.95
N HIS A 266 4.05 -1.69 5.76
CA HIS A 266 3.51 -0.43 6.21
C HIS A 266 2.47 0.14 5.26
N ASN A 267 2.51 -0.22 3.98
CA ASN A 267 1.47 0.15 3.03
C ASN A 267 0.16 -0.57 3.34
N PHE A 268 0.23 -1.87 3.66
CA PHE A 268 -0.93 -2.60 4.19
C PHE A 268 -1.47 -1.94 5.46
N HIS A 269 -0.59 -1.68 6.42
CA HIS A 269 -0.95 -1.10 7.70
C HIS A 269 -1.68 0.25 7.57
N HIS A 270 -1.20 1.15 6.71
CA HIS A 270 -1.83 2.44 6.49
C HIS A 270 -3.19 2.35 5.80
N GLN A 271 -3.37 1.37 4.91
CA GLN A 271 -4.63 1.17 4.22
C GLN A 271 -5.68 0.46 5.07
N PHE A 272 -5.24 -0.45 5.95
CA PHE A 272 -6.11 -1.30 6.77
C PHE A 272 -5.73 -1.19 8.26
N PRO A 273 -5.77 0.02 8.85
CA PRO A 273 -5.14 0.29 10.15
C PRO A 273 -5.77 -0.43 11.33
N GLN A 274 -7.01 -0.91 11.23
CA GLN A 274 -7.65 -1.72 12.28
C GLN A 274 -7.38 -3.22 12.17
N ASP A 275 -6.71 -3.70 11.12
CA ASP A 275 -6.31 -5.10 11.05
C ASP A 275 -5.24 -5.37 12.13
N TYR A 276 -5.38 -6.46 12.88
CA TYR A 276 -4.39 -6.80 13.91
C TYR A 276 -3.07 -7.31 13.29
N ARG A 277 -3.02 -7.56 11.99
CA ARG A 277 -1.85 -8.01 11.25
C ARG A 277 -1.27 -6.83 10.47
N ASN A 278 0.05 -6.73 10.40
CA ASN A 278 0.67 -5.96 9.31
C ASN A 278 0.98 -6.88 8.13
N ALA A 279 1.35 -8.13 8.43
CA ALA A 279 1.68 -9.11 7.42
C ALA A 279 0.57 -10.15 7.24
N ILE A 280 -0.20 -10.03 6.15
CA ILE A 280 -1.37 -10.89 5.89
C ILE A 280 -1.03 -12.29 5.38
N LYS A 281 0.15 -12.49 4.76
CA LYS A 281 0.55 -13.83 4.30
C LYS A 281 1.19 -14.60 5.45
N TRP A 282 0.99 -15.91 5.46
CA TRP A 282 1.52 -16.81 6.48
C TRP A 282 3.04 -16.68 6.65
N GLY A 283 3.80 -16.78 5.55
CA GLY A 283 5.27 -16.74 5.56
C GLY A 283 5.90 -15.35 5.71
N GLN A 284 5.11 -14.29 5.85
CA GLN A 284 5.65 -12.95 6.07
C GLN A 284 5.97 -12.73 7.55
N TYR A 285 7.16 -12.18 7.82
CA TYR A 285 7.66 -11.94 9.17
C TYR A 285 6.83 -10.88 9.90
N ASP A 286 6.10 -11.32 10.92
CA ASP A 286 5.32 -10.46 11.81
C ASP A 286 5.23 -11.16 13.18
N PRO A 287 6.26 -11.05 14.04
CA PRO A 287 6.26 -11.70 15.35
C PRO A 287 5.14 -11.18 16.25
N THR A 288 4.70 -9.94 16.04
CA THR A 288 3.58 -9.31 16.76
C THR A 288 2.26 -10.02 16.44
N LYS A 289 1.99 -10.31 15.17
CA LYS A 289 0.83 -11.11 14.75
C LYS A 289 0.82 -12.48 15.43
N TRP A 290 1.96 -13.18 15.40
CA TRP A 290 2.07 -14.50 16.00
C TRP A 290 1.86 -14.45 17.52
N LEU A 291 2.42 -13.45 18.20
CA LEU A 291 2.19 -13.22 19.63
C LEU A 291 0.69 -13.02 19.92
N ILE A 292 0.00 -12.15 19.17
CA ILE A 292 -1.42 -11.86 19.38
C ILE A 292 -2.28 -13.12 19.17
N ILE A 293 -1.97 -13.94 18.15
CA ILE A 293 -2.65 -15.22 17.91
C ILE A 293 -2.45 -16.19 19.09
N VAL A 294 -1.20 -16.34 19.58
CA VAL A 294 -0.93 -17.21 20.73
C VAL A 294 -1.68 -16.73 21.96
N LEU A 295 -1.67 -15.42 22.24
CA LEU A 295 -2.40 -14.83 23.37
C LEU A 295 -3.92 -15.02 23.25
N SER A 296 -4.47 -15.11 22.04
CA SER A 296 -5.89 -15.35 21.85
C SER A 296 -6.31 -16.78 22.12
N TRP A 297 -5.43 -17.77 21.89
CA TRP A 297 -5.67 -19.15 22.30
C TRP A 297 -5.84 -19.30 23.81
N PHE A 298 -5.19 -18.43 24.61
CA PHE A 298 -5.32 -18.39 26.06
C PHE A 298 -6.40 -17.41 26.56
N GLY A 299 -7.18 -16.80 25.65
CA GLY A 299 -8.20 -15.82 26.01
C GLY A 299 -7.67 -14.48 26.56
N LEU A 300 -6.37 -14.22 26.46
CA LEU A 300 -5.76 -12.96 26.91
C LEU A 300 -6.00 -11.82 25.91
N ALA A 301 -6.04 -12.15 24.62
CA ALA A 301 -6.42 -11.27 23.53
C ALA A 301 -7.72 -11.79 22.87
N TYR A 302 -8.68 -10.91 22.58
CA TYR A 302 -9.97 -11.29 22.00
C TYR A 302 -10.48 -10.19 21.08
N GLU A 303 -11.53 -10.47 20.30
CA GLU A 303 -12.06 -9.56 19.27
C GLU A 303 -10.97 -9.09 18.28
N LEU A 304 -10.12 -10.01 17.81
CA LEU A 304 -9.11 -9.72 16.80
C LEU A 304 -9.80 -9.31 15.50
N LYS A 305 -9.48 -8.13 15.01
CA LYS A 305 -10.09 -7.56 13.80
C LYS A 305 -9.26 -7.87 12.57
N GLU A 306 -9.92 -8.39 11.56
CA GLU A 306 -9.36 -8.58 10.22
C GLU A 306 -10.19 -7.79 9.21
N PHE A 307 -9.53 -7.14 8.26
CA PHE A 307 -10.26 -6.55 7.14
C PHE A 307 -10.79 -7.64 6.19
N PRO A 308 -11.96 -7.44 5.56
CA PRO A 308 -12.51 -8.41 4.62
C PRO A 308 -11.54 -8.69 3.47
N SER A 309 -11.31 -9.98 3.18
CA SER A 309 -10.33 -10.43 2.18
C SER A 309 -10.61 -9.89 0.77
N ASN A 310 -11.88 -9.66 0.44
CA ASN A 310 -12.30 -9.05 -0.82
C ASN A 310 -11.79 -7.61 -0.96
N GLU A 311 -11.90 -6.78 0.08
CA GLU A 311 -11.46 -5.38 0.03
C GLU A 311 -9.93 -5.27 -0.03
N VAL A 312 -9.23 -6.13 0.72
CA VAL A 312 -7.77 -6.25 0.62
C VAL A 312 -7.35 -6.69 -0.79
N SER A 313 -8.08 -7.63 -1.39
CA SER A 313 -7.80 -8.11 -2.75
C SER A 313 -8.07 -7.05 -3.80
N LYS A 314 -9.15 -6.27 -3.68
CA LYS A 314 -9.45 -5.13 -4.56
C LYS A 314 -8.29 -4.14 -4.59
N GLY A 315 -7.79 -3.70 -3.42
CA GLY A 315 -6.65 -2.77 -3.37
C GLY A 315 -5.39 -3.29 -4.06
N ARG A 316 -5.07 -4.58 -3.86
CA ARG A 316 -3.94 -5.22 -4.54
C ARG A 316 -4.13 -5.31 -6.06
N ILE A 317 -5.28 -5.77 -6.52
CA ILE A 317 -5.58 -5.93 -7.95
C ILE A 317 -5.60 -4.56 -8.64
N PHE A 318 -6.13 -3.56 -7.97
CA PHE A 318 -6.14 -2.19 -8.44
C PHE A 318 -4.71 -1.64 -8.67
N MET A 319 -3.79 -1.85 -7.73
CA MET A 319 -2.39 -1.45 -7.92
C MET A 319 -1.69 -2.24 -9.02
N GLN A 320 -2.02 -3.53 -9.19
CA GLN A 320 -1.53 -4.34 -10.31
C GLN A 320 -2.06 -3.82 -11.65
N GLU A 321 -3.34 -3.47 -11.73
CA GLU A 321 -3.94 -2.88 -12.92
C GLU A 321 -3.26 -1.56 -13.28
N LYS A 322 -2.98 -0.71 -12.29
CA LYS A 322 -2.26 0.55 -12.50
C LYS A 322 -0.87 0.33 -13.09
N LYS A 323 -0.10 -0.64 -12.55
CA LYS A 323 1.21 -1.04 -13.09
C LYS A 323 1.08 -1.55 -14.53
N LEU A 324 0.12 -2.43 -14.80
CA LEU A 324 -0.15 -2.98 -16.13
C LEU A 324 -0.56 -1.90 -17.14
N ARG A 325 -1.41 -0.93 -16.76
CA ARG A 325 -1.81 0.20 -17.62
C ARG A 325 -0.58 1.06 -17.98
N ALA A 326 0.31 1.33 -17.02
CA ALA A 326 1.53 2.09 -17.26
C ALA A 326 2.52 1.35 -18.18
N GLU A 327 2.62 0.02 -18.07
CA GLU A 327 3.41 -0.81 -18.99
C GLU A 327 2.80 -0.86 -20.39
N LYS A 328 1.48 -1.06 -20.50
CA LYS A 328 0.76 -1.04 -21.77
C LYS A 328 0.96 0.31 -22.49
N ALA A 329 0.93 1.43 -21.77
CA ALA A 329 1.13 2.75 -22.38
C ALA A 329 2.52 2.94 -23.05
N LYS A 330 3.51 2.09 -22.74
CA LYS A 330 4.84 2.11 -23.39
C LYS A 330 4.90 1.28 -24.67
N LEU A 331 3.90 0.44 -24.92
CA LEU A 331 3.85 -0.43 -26.09
C LEU A 331 3.18 0.29 -27.27
N ASN A 332 3.68 0.01 -28.48
CA ASN A 332 3.07 0.51 -29.70
C ASN A 332 1.94 -0.43 -30.14
N TYR A 333 0.69 0.04 -30.08
CA TYR A 333 -0.50 -0.68 -30.55
C TYR A 333 -1.01 -0.16 -31.92
N GLY A 334 -0.15 0.56 -32.65
CA GLY A 334 -0.50 1.24 -33.90
C GLY A 334 -1.48 2.40 -33.70
N THR A 335 -2.05 2.88 -34.80
CA THR A 335 -3.04 3.95 -34.78
C THR A 335 -4.35 3.46 -34.15
N PRO A 336 -4.93 4.21 -33.18
CA PRO A 336 -6.24 3.87 -32.63
C PRO A 336 -7.32 3.85 -33.71
N LEU A 337 -8.32 2.95 -33.58
CA LEU A 337 -9.36 2.77 -34.60
C LEU A 337 -10.11 4.06 -34.95
N LYS A 338 -10.38 4.90 -33.95
CA LYS A 338 -11.04 6.21 -34.11
C LYS A 338 -10.25 7.23 -34.94
N ASP A 339 -8.93 7.05 -35.03
CA ASP A 339 -8.01 7.96 -35.71
C ASP A 339 -7.63 7.42 -37.10
N LEU A 340 -8.15 6.25 -37.50
CA LEU A 340 -7.93 5.67 -38.81
C LEU A 340 -8.86 6.31 -39.88
N PRO A 341 -8.37 6.46 -41.12
CA PRO A 341 -9.22 6.90 -42.23
C PRO A 341 -10.32 5.86 -42.52
N VAL A 342 -11.49 6.36 -42.90
CA VAL A 342 -12.66 5.55 -43.24
C VAL A 342 -12.74 5.42 -44.76
N PHE A 343 -12.85 4.19 -45.26
CA PHE A 343 -12.94 3.87 -46.70
C PHE A 343 -14.22 3.12 -47.01
N THR A 344 -14.87 3.41 -48.13
CA THR A 344 -15.91 2.55 -48.70
C THR A 344 -15.30 1.27 -49.29
N TRP A 345 -16.15 0.28 -49.58
CA TRP A 345 -15.70 -0.94 -50.26
C TRP A 345 -15.08 -0.65 -51.62
N ASP A 346 -15.69 0.24 -52.40
CA ASP A 346 -15.20 0.60 -53.73
C ASP A 346 -13.85 1.33 -53.68
N GLU A 347 -13.66 2.22 -52.69
CA GLU A 347 -12.37 2.86 -52.45
C GLU A 347 -11.30 1.84 -52.04
N PHE A 348 -11.63 0.90 -51.15
CA PHE A 348 -10.73 -0.20 -50.78
C PHE A 348 -10.33 -1.04 -52.00
N GLN A 349 -11.28 -1.45 -52.85
CA GLN A 349 -10.99 -2.20 -54.07
C GLN A 349 -10.16 -1.39 -55.06
N SER A 350 -10.46 -0.09 -55.23
CA SER A 350 -9.69 0.81 -56.10
C SER A 350 -8.23 0.94 -55.62
N LEU A 351 -8.01 1.09 -54.32
CA LEU A 351 -6.66 1.15 -53.74
C LEU A 351 -5.86 -0.14 -53.98
N VAL A 352 -6.51 -1.30 -53.92
CA VAL A 352 -5.87 -2.59 -54.17
C VAL A 352 -5.56 -2.79 -55.66
N LEU A 353 -6.52 -2.50 -56.54
CA LEU A 353 -6.42 -2.78 -57.98
C LEU A 353 -5.62 -1.72 -58.73
N ASN A 354 -5.84 -0.44 -58.44
CA ASN A 354 -5.30 0.69 -59.19
C ASN A 354 -4.02 1.26 -58.54
N GLU A 355 -3.94 1.25 -57.21
CA GLU A 355 -2.77 1.75 -56.47
C GLU A 355 -1.85 0.64 -55.92
N ASN A 356 -2.14 -0.62 -56.27
CA ASN A 356 -1.35 -1.79 -55.90
C ASN A 356 -1.11 -1.94 -54.38
N LYS A 357 -2.03 -1.42 -53.55
CA LYS A 357 -1.98 -1.58 -52.09
C LYS A 357 -2.13 -3.05 -51.72
N LYS A 358 -1.33 -3.53 -50.77
CA LYS A 358 -1.34 -4.91 -50.29
C LYS A 358 -2.20 -5.02 -49.04
N TRP A 359 -3.48 -4.66 -49.17
CA TRP A 359 -4.39 -4.53 -48.05
C TRP A 359 -5.35 -5.72 -47.96
N ILE A 360 -5.67 -6.13 -46.74
CA ILE A 360 -6.68 -7.14 -46.42
C ILE A 360 -7.69 -6.56 -45.43
N LEU A 361 -8.90 -7.10 -45.43
CA LEU A 361 -9.95 -6.74 -44.48
C LEU A 361 -10.09 -7.83 -43.43
N ILE A 362 -10.11 -7.45 -42.15
CA ILE A 362 -10.45 -8.35 -41.03
C ILE A 362 -11.32 -7.54 -40.05
N GLU A 363 -12.52 -8.04 -39.74
CA GLU A 363 -13.47 -7.44 -38.78
C GLU A 363 -13.73 -5.94 -39.01
N GLY A 364 -13.91 -5.54 -40.27
CA GLY A 364 -14.17 -4.13 -40.61
C GLY A 364 -12.94 -3.22 -40.60
N VAL A 365 -11.75 -3.75 -40.29
CA VAL A 365 -10.48 -2.99 -40.26
C VAL A 365 -9.59 -3.43 -41.42
N LEU A 366 -8.99 -2.43 -42.09
CA LEU A 366 -8.05 -2.64 -43.20
C LEU A 366 -6.63 -2.71 -42.65
N TYR A 367 -5.87 -3.70 -43.12
CA TYR A 367 -4.49 -3.95 -42.71
C TYR A 367 -3.56 -3.96 -43.92
N ASP A 368 -2.49 -3.16 -43.89
CA ASP A 368 -1.42 -3.19 -44.88
C ASP A 368 -0.42 -4.30 -44.55
N VAL A 369 -0.52 -5.41 -45.27
CA VAL A 369 0.35 -6.56 -45.08
C VAL A 369 1.57 -6.53 -46.00
N GLY A 370 1.75 -5.49 -46.84
CA GLY A 370 2.74 -5.49 -47.92
C GLY A 370 4.17 -5.77 -47.48
N LYS A 371 4.60 -5.13 -46.39
CA LYS A 371 5.94 -5.37 -45.80
C LYS A 371 6.01 -6.72 -45.07
N PHE A 372 4.89 -7.15 -44.49
CA PHE A 372 4.80 -8.38 -43.70
C PHE A 372 4.68 -9.65 -44.55
N MET A 373 4.31 -9.55 -45.83
CA MET A 373 4.02 -10.73 -46.67
C MET A 373 5.14 -11.77 -46.67
N ARG A 374 6.41 -11.34 -46.69
CA ARG A 374 7.60 -12.23 -46.71
C ARG A 374 7.95 -12.81 -45.34
N GLU A 375 7.45 -12.19 -44.28
CA GLU A 375 7.70 -12.58 -42.89
C GLU A 375 6.57 -13.45 -42.33
N HIS A 376 5.44 -13.53 -43.05
CA HIS A 376 4.31 -14.36 -42.64
C HIS A 376 4.72 -15.84 -42.53
N PRO A 377 4.56 -16.48 -41.35
CA PRO A 377 5.10 -17.81 -41.09
C PRO A 377 4.43 -18.92 -41.92
N GLY A 378 3.19 -18.71 -42.37
CA GLY A 378 2.53 -19.61 -43.31
C GLY A 378 3.04 -19.47 -44.76
N GLY A 379 3.87 -18.46 -45.05
CA GLY A 379 4.39 -18.16 -46.37
C GLY A 379 3.56 -17.12 -47.15
N VAL A 380 4.20 -16.50 -48.14
CA VAL A 380 3.69 -15.38 -48.94
C VAL A 380 2.40 -15.74 -49.69
N LYS A 381 2.28 -16.99 -50.15
CA LYS A 381 1.18 -17.45 -51.02
C LYS A 381 -0.21 -17.22 -50.40
N TYR A 382 -0.35 -17.44 -49.09
CA TYR A 382 -1.63 -17.27 -48.40
C TYR A 382 -2.07 -15.81 -48.34
N LEU A 383 -1.14 -14.89 -48.08
CA LEU A 383 -1.42 -13.45 -48.11
C LEU A 383 -1.64 -12.94 -49.54
N SER A 384 -0.92 -13.47 -50.52
CA SER A 384 -1.13 -13.12 -51.94
C SER A 384 -2.56 -13.38 -52.39
N THR A 385 -3.16 -14.50 -51.96
CA THR A 385 -4.56 -14.84 -52.30
C THR A 385 -5.60 -14.06 -51.50
N ALA A 386 -5.18 -13.40 -50.42
CA ALA A 386 -6.01 -12.69 -49.47
C ALA A 386 -6.16 -11.19 -49.77
N ILE A 387 -5.24 -10.60 -50.55
CA ILE A 387 -5.27 -9.18 -50.92
C ILE A 387 -6.62 -8.81 -51.54
N GLY A 388 -7.22 -7.72 -51.05
CA GLY A 388 -8.52 -7.22 -51.53
C GLY A 388 -9.73 -7.99 -51.01
N LYS A 389 -9.57 -8.94 -50.08
CA LYS A 389 -10.67 -9.77 -49.56
C LYS A 389 -10.88 -9.60 -48.07
N ASP A 390 -12.08 -9.97 -47.63
CA ASP A 390 -12.40 -10.19 -46.22
C ASP A 390 -11.84 -11.55 -45.79
N MET A 391 -10.90 -11.50 -44.85
CA MET A 391 -10.21 -12.66 -44.31
C MET A 391 -10.64 -12.99 -42.88
N THR A 392 -11.71 -12.37 -42.38
CA THR A 392 -12.20 -12.52 -41.01
C THR A 392 -12.38 -13.99 -40.61
N THR A 393 -13.16 -14.73 -41.39
CA THR A 393 -13.43 -16.16 -41.11
C THR A 393 -12.16 -17.00 -41.16
N ALA A 394 -11.28 -16.76 -42.14
CA ALA A 394 -10.03 -17.50 -42.27
C ALA A 394 -9.08 -17.24 -41.08
N PHE A 395 -9.04 -16.00 -40.59
CA PHE A 395 -8.18 -15.55 -39.50
C PHE A 395 -8.68 -16.01 -38.12
N ASN A 396 -10.00 -16.08 -37.93
CA ASN A 396 -10.66 -16.42 -36.66
C ASN A 396 -11.01 -17.92 -36.51
N GLY A 397 -10.36 -18.82 -37.24
CA GLY A 397 -10.50 -20.27 -37.02
C GLY A 397 -11.33 -21.03 -38.05
N GLY A 398 -11.87 -20.36 -39.07
CA GLY A 398 -12.45 -21.05 -40.24
C GLY A 398 -11.39 -21.75 -41.11
N ILE A 399 -10.13 -21.31 -41.03
CA ILE A 399 -8.98 -22.01 -41.62
C ILE A 399 -7.88 -22.17 -40.56
N TYR A 400 -7.46 -21.07 -39.95
CA TYR A 400 -6.44 -21.09 -38.90
C TYR A 400 -6.81 -20.10 -37.80
N ASN A 401 -6.96 -20.59 -36.57
CA ASN A 401 -7.25 -19.72 -35.44
C ASN A 401 -5.95 -19.06 -34.97
N HIS A 402 -5.73 -17.82 -35.41
CA HIS A 402 -4.49 -17.10 -35.17
C HIS A 402 -4.28 -16.81 -33.67
N SER A 403 -3.05 -17.02 -33.22
CA SER A 403 -2.64 -16.82 -31.82
C SER A 403 -2.71 -15.35 -31.39
N ASN A 404 -2.68 -15.12 -30.08
CA ASN A 404 -2.59 -13.76 -29.51
C ASN A 404 -1.38 -12.97 -30.04
N GLY A 405 -0.28 -13.65 -30.39
CA GLY A 405 0.89 -13.01 -30.99
C GLY A 405 0.59 -12.41 -32.37
N ALA A 406 -0.10 -13.17 -33.23
CA ALA A 406 -0.52 -12.68 -34.55
C ALA A 406 -1.56 -11.55 -34.44
N ARG A 407 -2.49 -11.66 -33.48
CA ARG A 407 -3.47 -10.60 -33.17
C ARG A 407 -2.81 -9.31 -32.68
N ASN A 408 -1.78 -9.41 -31.83
CA ASN A 408 -1.00 -8.26 -31.39
C ASN A 408 -0.25 -7.60 -32.57
N LEU A 409 0.33 -8.41 -33.47
CA LEU A 409 1.01 -7.89 -34.66
C LEU A 409 0.07 -7.15 -35.61
N LEU A 410 -1.18 -7.63 -35.79
CA LEU A 410 -2.17 -6.92 -36.62
C LEU A 410 -2.33 -5.46 -36.22
N THR A 411 -2.22 -5.15 -34.93
CA THR A 411 -2.42 -3.77 -34.44
C THR A 411 -1.47 -2.76 -35.08
N SER A 412 -0.23 -3.16 -35.43
CA SER A 412 0.75 -2.30 -36.10
C SER A 412 0.58 -2.21 -37.61
N LEU A 413 -0.28 -3.05 -38.21
CA LEU A 413 -0.53 -3.11 -39.65
C LEU A 413 -1.79 -2.33 -40.07
N ARG A 414 -2.54 -1.75 -39.13
CA ARG A 414 -3.78 -1.02 -39.40
C ARG A 414 -3.52 0.18 -40.32
N CYS A 415 -4.33 0.30 -41.38
CA CYS A 415 -4.26 1.42 -42.32
C CYS A 415 -5.60 2.11 -42.59
N GLY A 416 -6.73 1.52 -42.18
CA GLY A 416 -8.04 2.14 -42.35
C GLY A 416 -9.17 1.34 -41.70
N VAL A 417 -10.38 1.90 -41.72
CA VAL A 417 -11.62 1.23 -41.31
C VAL A 417 -12.60 1.26 -42.48
N LEU A 418 -13.32 0.16 -42.70
CA LEU A 418 -14.33 0.09 -43.74
C LEU A 418 -15.63 0.79 -43.26
N LYS A 419 -16.16 1.72 -44.06
CA LYS A 419 -17.44 2.40 -43.85
C LYS A 419 -18.56 1.36 -43.77
N ASN A 420 -19.34 1.38 -42.69
CA ASN A 420 -20.36 0.37 -42.39
C ASN A 420 -19.82 -1.07 -42.25
N GLY A 421 -18.50 -1.25 -42.18
CA GLY A 421 -17.85 -2.55 -41.99
C GLY A 421 -17.81 -3.00 -40.52
N MET A 422 -18.25 -2.15 -39.58
CA MET A 422 -18.46 -2.56 -38.20
C MET A 422 -19.81 -3.28 -38.06
N GLN A 423 -19.85 -4.55 -38.51
CA GLN A 423 -20.47 -5.71 -37.85
C GLN A 423 -20.53 -6.89 -38.83
N VAL A 424 -19.63 -7.86 -38.67
CA VAL A 424 -20.04 -9.26 -38.73
C VAL A 424 -19.80 -9.81 -37.33
N MET A 425 -20.91 -10.04 -36.65
CA MET A 425 -21.00 -10.61 -35.31
C MET A 425 -20.10 -11.86 -35.20
N SER A 426 -19.18 -11.91 -34.22
CA SER A 426 -18.47 -13.14 -33.86
C SER A 426 -19.00 -13.69 -32.55
N GLU A 427 -19.59 -14.89 -32.65
CA GLU A 427 -20.11 -15.83 -31.63
C GLU A 427 -21.06 -15.35 -30.51
N SER A 428 -21.07 -14.08 -30.09
CA SER A 428 -21.94 -13.60 -29.00
C SER A 428 -23.41 -13.40 -29.41
N ASP A 429 -23.66 -13.20 -30.69
CA ASP A 429 -24.98 -12.75 -31.14
C ASP A 429 -25.93 -13.89 -31.45
N ALA A 430 -25.45 -15.14 -31.37
CA ALA A 430 -26.30 -16.31 -31.19
C ALA A 430 -26.77 -16.51 -29.73
N ALA A 431 -26.19 -15.77 -28.77
CA ALA A 431 -26.50 -15.90 -27.34
C ALA A 431 -27.20 -14.68 -26.71
N ASN A 432 -27.06 -13.47 -27.27
CA ASN A 432 -27.62 -12.23 -26.70
C ASN A 432 -28.44 -11.41 -27.69
N ALA A 433 -29.40 -12.04 -28.37
CA ALA A 433 -30.58 -11.33 -28.85
C ALA A 433 -31.48 -10.89 -27.68
N THR A 434 -30.94 -10.09 -26.74
CA THR A 434 -31.70 -9.35 -25.72
C THR A 434 -30.85 -8.22 -25.12
N ALA A 435 -31.48 -7.06 -25.00
CA ALA A 435 -31.12 -5.86 -24.22
C ALA A 435 -30.42 -4.69 -24.95
N HIS A 436 -31.27 -3.86 -25.57
CA HIS A 436 -31.30 -2.39 -25.58
C HIS A 436 -30.02 -1.56 -25.39
N THR A 437 -29.77 -0.68 -26.38
CA THR A 437 -29.57 0.77 -26.12
C THR A 437 -30.40 1.59 -27.10
N TYR A 438 -31.17 2.52 -26.55
CA TYR A 438 -32.20 3.38 -27.16
C TYR A 438 -31.58 4.63 -27.82
N ASP A 439 -32.18 5.10 -28.92
CA ASP A 439 -32.16 6.51 -29.35
C ASP A 439 -33.55 6.82 -29.98
N VAL A 440 -34.56 7.21 -29.20
CA VAL A 440 -34.94 8.61 -28.85
C VAL A 440 -34.87 9.62 -30.00
N SER A 441 -35.33 9.23 -31.18
CA SER A 441 -35.83 10.19 -32.15
C SER A 441 -37.10 9.67 -32.82
N LEU A 442 -38.17 10.49 -32.75
CA LEU A 442 -39.37 10.45 -33.61
C LEU A 442 -40.33 9.26 -33.31
N GLU A 443 -41.56 9.39 -32.85
CA GLU A 443 -42.48 10.50 -32.60
C GLU A 443 -43.72 9.90 -31.91
N TYR A 444 -44.48 10.72 -31.20
CA TYR A 444 -45.75 10.36 -30.58
C TYR A 444 -46.81 10.03 -31.66
N ASN A 445 -47.43 8.85 -31.60
CA ASN A 445 -48.84 8.77 -31.97
C ASN A 445 -49.60 7.67 -31.21
N SER A 446 -50.66 8.13 -30.54
CA SER A 446 -51.60 7.41 -29.71
C SER A 446 -52.49 6.45 -30.52
N LYS A 447 -52.44 5.15 -30.24
CA LYS A 447 -53.57 4.17 -30.19
C LYS A 447 -53.06 2.73 -30.17
N ILE A 448 -53.88 1.83 -29.62
CA ILE A 448 -53.67 0.40 -29.29
C ILE A 448 -53.13 0.26 -27.86
N ALA A 449 -53.92 0.50 -26.80
CA ALA A 449 -55.16 -0.18 -26.39
C ALA A 449 -54.95 -1.68 -26.14
N ASP A 450 -54.98 -2.02 -24.85
CA ASP A 450 -55.58 -3.21 -24.25
C ASP A 450 -55.26 -4.55 -24.89
N PHE A 451 -54.43 -5.37 -24.23
CA PHE A 451 -54.70 -6.81 -24.32
C PHE A 451 -54.36 -7.70 -23.11
N TYR A 452 -53.59 -7.31 -22.09
CA TYR A 452 -53.45 -8.18 -20.90
C TYR A 452 -53.39 -7.44 -19.57
N LYS A 453 -54.58 -7.04 -19.10
CA LYS A 453 -54.97 -7.13 -17.69
C LYS A 453 -55.78 -8.43 -17.53
N LYS A 454 -55.60 -9.09 -16.38
CA LYS A 454 -56.14 -10.41 -15.96
C LYS A 454 -55.23 -11.56 -16.42
N SER A 455 -54.78 -12.48 -15.58
CA SER A 455 -55.45 -13.11 -14.43
C SER A 455 -54.41 -13.82 -13.56
N ASP A 456 -54.68 -13.84 -12.25
CA ASP A 456 -54.26 -14.79 -11.20
C ASP A 456 -52.77 -15.10 -10.97
#